data_AF-A0A4Y2LF15-F1
#
_entry.id   AF-A0A4Y2LF15-F1
#
_cell.length_a   1.000
_cell.length_b   1.000
_cell.length_c   1.000
_cell.angle_alpha   90.00
_cell.angle_beta   90.00
_cell.angle_gamma   90.00
#
_symmetry.space_group_name_H-M   'P 1'
#
loop_
_entity.id
_entity.type
_entity.pdbx_description
1 polymer ?
#
loop_
_entity_poly.entity_id
_entity_poly.type
_entity_poly.pdbx_seq_one_letter_code
_entity_poly.pdbx_strand_id
1 'polypeptide(L)'
;MIWREPGTRNRAPNIVERDHYRGGGLLDWAGIATNGRTDLYVFAEGSFTAVRYHDDILHPLVRLFNAAMDAGAIFMDDNARRIELDWC
;
A
#
# COMPACT_ATOMS: atom_id res chain seq x y z
N MET A 1 18.80 -13.31 -1.95
CA MET A 1 20.18 -13.08 -2.41
C MET A 1 20.24 -13.50 -3.87
N ILE A 2 20.39 -12.56 -4.80
CA ILE A 2 20.51 -12.86 -6.23
C ILE A 2 21.91 -12.38 -6.63
N TRP A 3 22.80 -13.31 -6.92
CA TRP A 3 24.10 -13.01 -7.52
C TRP A 3 24.05 -13.41 -8.99
N ARG A 4 24.50 -12.52 -9.88
CA ARG A 4 24.50 -12.74 -11.33
C ARG A 4 25.70 -12.06 -11.96
N GLU A 5 26.18 -12.61 -13.07
CA GLU A 5 27.13 -11.90 -13.93
C GLU A 5 26.48 -10.60 -14.46
N PRO A 6 27.19 -9.46 -14.42
CA PRO A 6 26.69 -8.23 -14.99
C PRO A 6 26.34 -8.40 -16.48
N GLY A 7 25.17 -7.91 -16.88
CA GLY A 7 24.73 -7.91 -18.28
C GLY A 7 24.09 -9.21 -18.79
N THR A 8 24.01 -10.28 -17.99
CA THR A 8 23.37 -11.54 -18.40
C THR A 8 22.06 -11.80 -17.65
N ARG A 9 21.10 -12.44 -18.34
CA ARG A 9 19.81 -12.86 -17.75
C ARG A 9 19.90 -14.33 -17.33
N ASN A 10 19.35 -14.67 -16.17
CA ASN A 10 19.27 -16.05 -15.71
C ASN A 10 18.44 -16.90 -16.69
N ARG A 11 18.89 -18.14 -16.92
CA ARG A 11 18.13 -19.12 -17.72
C ARG A 11 16.91 -19.60 -16.92
N ALA A 12 15.83 -19.95 -17.61
CA ALA A 12 14.60 -20.47 -17.02
C ALA A 12 14.82 -21.58 -15.95
N PRO A 13 15.68 -22.60 -16.14
CA PRO A 13 15.91 -23.62 -15.11
C PRO A 13 16.58 -23.10 -13.82
N ASN A 14 17.13 -21.89 -13.83
CA ASN A 14 17.78 -21.27 -12.67
C ASN A 14 16.82 -20.35 -11.88
N ILE A 15 15.54 -20.28 -12.27
CA ILE A 15 14.51 -19.46 -11.61
C ILE A 15 13.53 -20.40 -10.92
N VAL A 16 13.27 -20.15 -9.64
CA VAL A 16 12.33 -20.91 -8.81
C VAL A 16 11.23 -19.97 -8.34
N GLU A 17 9.99 -20.40 -8.42
CA GLU A 17 8.84 -19.68 -7.87
C GLU A 17 8.99 -19.53 -6.35
N ARG A 18 8.74 -18.33 -5.86
CA ARG A 18 8.82 -17.99 -4.43
C ARG A 18 7.68 -17.05 -4.11
N ASP A 19 6.91 -17.41 -3.10
CA ASP A 19 5.77 -16.61 -2.65
C ASP A 19 6.22 -15.29 -2.01
N HIS A 20 7.31 -15.30 -1.24
CA HIS A 20 7.83 -14.12 -0.56
C HIS A 20 9.35 -14.04 -0.64
N TYR A 21 9.85 -12.93 -1.17
CA TYR A 21 11.26 -12.59 -1.10
C TYR A 21 11.51 -11.81 0.18
N ARG A 22 12.53 -12.19 0.96
CA ARG A 22 12.96 -11.52 2.21
C ARG A 22 13.44 -10.06 2.05
N GLY A 23 13.11 -9.40 0.95
CA GLY A 23 13.44 -8.00 0.66
C GLY A 23 12.47 -6.99 1.27
N GLY A 24 11.47 -7.45 2.04
CA GLY A 24 10.40 -6.62 2.58
C GLY A 24 9.39 -6.17 1.51
N GLY A 25 8.33 -5.50 1.95
CA GLY A 25 7.33 -4.87 1.10
C GLY A 25 6.92 -3.50 1.65
N LEU A 26 6.47 -2.62 0.76
CA LEU A 26 5.97 -1.29 1.13
C LEU A 26 4.45 -1.35 1.30
N LEU A 27 3.93 -0.71 2.35
CA LEU A 27 2.50 -0.45 2.48
C LEU A 27 2.23 1.01 2.13
N ASP A 28 1.25 1.21 1.27
CA ASP A 28 0.79 2.52 0.83
C ASP A 28 -0.73 2.61 0.84
N TRP A 29 -1.24 3.84 0.86
CA TRP A 29 -2.66 4.15 0.75
C TRP A 29 -2.88 5.32 -0.21
N ALA A 30 -3.88 5.19 -1.09
CA ALA A 30 -4.35 6.26 -1.95
C ALA A 30 -5.86 6.14 -2.21
N GLY A 31 -6.53 7.29 -2.29
CA GLY A 31 -7.91 7.41 -2.73
C GLY A 31 -7.99 7.92 -4.17
N ILE A 32 -8.96 7.41 -4.93
CA ILE A 32 -9.25 7.83 -6.31
C ILE A 32 -10.74 8.15 -6.43
N ALA A 33 -11.06 9.21 -7.16
CA ALA A 33 -12.42 9.58 -7.56
C ALA A 33 -12.47 9.91 -9.06
N THR A 34 -13.66 10.14 -9.60
CA THR A 34 -13.86 10.42 -11.04
C THR A 34 -13.20 11.72 -11.52
N ASN A 35 -13.02 12.69 -10.62
CA ASN A 35 -12.49 14.02 -10.90
C ASN A 35 -11.14 14.29 -10.19
N GLY A 36 -10.54 13.31 -9.52
CA GLY A 36 -9.33 13.56 -8.73
C GLY A 36 -8.78 12.34 -8.00
N ARG A 37 -7.67 12.54 -7.28
CA ARG A 37 -7.03 11.54 -6.42
C ARG A 37 -6.37 12.22 -5.22
N THR A 38 -6.16 11.49 -4.12
CA THR A 38 -5.33 11.95 -3.01
C THR A 38 -3.85 11.76 -3.33
N ASP A 39 -2.98 12.40 -2.55
CA ASP A 39 -1.58 12.02 -2.51
C ASP A 39 -1.42 10.60 -1.96
N LEU A 40 -0.34 9.92 -2.38
CA LEU A 40 0.02 8.59 -1.89
C LEU A 40 0.62 8.71 -0.49
N TYR A 41 0.00 8.04 0.48
CA TYR A 41 0.55 7.93 1.83
C TYR A 41 1.33 6.65 1.97
N VAL A 42 2.60 6.75 2.34
CA VAL A 42 3.48 5.59 2.53
C VAL A 42 3.72 5.38 4.01
N PHE A 43 3.41 4.18 4.52
CA PHE A 43 3.63 3.87 5.91
C PHE A 43 5.11 3.54 6.16
N ALA A 44 5.72 4.23 7.12
CA ALA A 44 6.98 3.75 7.71
C ALA A 44 6.72 2.41 8.40
N GLU A 45 7.64 1.45 8.19
CA GLU A 45 7.62 0.04 8.61
C GLU A 45 6.71 -0.26 9.82
N GLY A 46 5.91 -1.33 9.73
CA GLY A 46 5.09 -1.82 10.83
C GLY A 46 3.72 -2.31 10.40
N SER A 47 2.89 -2.64 11.39
CA SER A 47 1.51 -3.04 11.16
C SER A 47 0.60 -1.83 10.97
N PHE A 48 -0.42 -2.01 10.15
CA PHE A 48 -1.48 -1.04 9.93
C PHE A 48 -2.67 -1.41 10.80
N THR A 49 -2.86 -0.59 11.84
CA THR A 49 -3.88 -0.79 12.88
C THR A 49 -5.05 0.16 12.62
N ALA A 50 -6.21 -0.17 13.18
CA ALA A 50 -7.39 0.70 13.09
C ALA A 50 -7.12 2.12 13.63
N VAL A 51 -6.28 2.26 14.65
CA VAL A 51 -5.87 3.56 15.20
C VAL A 51 -5.06 4.35 14.18
N ARG A 52 -4.04 3.74 13.55
CA ARG A 52 -3.24 4.40 12.51
C ARG A 52 -4.07 4.73 11.28
N TYR A 53 -5.00 3.86 10.89
CA TYR A 53 -5.91 4.16 9.79
C TYR A 53 -6.78 5.40 10.10
N HIS A 54 -7.29 5.49 11.32
CA HIS A 54 -8.08 6.66 11.72
C HIS A 54 -7.25 7.95 11.73
N ASP A 55 -6.09 7.92 12.38
CA ASP A 55 -5.29 9.13 12.66
C ASP A 55 -4.45 9.57 11.47
N ASP A 56 -3.89 8.61 10.71
CA ASP A 56 -2.99 8.90 9.58
C ASP A 56 -3.73 9.02 8.24
N ILE A 57 -4.91 8.38 8.09
CA ILE A 57 -5.64 8.32 6.81
C ILE A 57 -7.01 8.99 6.88
N LEU A 58 -7.93 8.52 7.73
CA LEU A 58 -9.32 9.00 7.71
C LEU A 58 -9.41 10.48 8.07
N HIS A 59 -8.76 10.88 9.17
CA HIS A 59 -8.87 12.24 9.67
C HIS A 59 -8.16 13.29 8.81
N PRO A 60 -6.92 13.07 8.34
CA PRO A 60 -6.22 14.08 7.54
C PRO A 60 -6.51 13.98 6.05
N LEU A 61 -6.52 12.78 5.45
CA LEU A 61 -6.58 12.63 3.99
C LEU A 61 -8.01 12.50 3.49
N VAL A 62 -8.77 11.55 4.03
CA VAL A 62 -10.14 11.28 3.55
C VAL A 62 -11.06 12.45 3.86
N ARG A 63 -11.00 13.02 5.07
CA ARG A 63 -11.83 14.16 5.44
C ARG A 63 -11.59 15.38 4.54
N LEU A 64 -10.34 15.72 4.28
CA LEU A 64 -9.99 16.86 3.40
C LEU A 64 -10.40 16.59 1.96
N PHE A 65 -10.13 15.38 1.47
CA PHE A 65 -10.51 14.99 0.12
C PHE A 65 -12.03 15.04 -0.06
N ASN A 66 -12.80 14.47 0.87
CA ASN A 66 -14.25 14.48 0.78
C ASN A 66 -14.84 15.88 0.90
N ALA A 67 -14.24 16.77 1.71
CA ALA A 67 -14.66 18.16 1.81
C ALA A 67 -14.38 18.99 0.54
N ALA A 68 -13.36 18.61 -0.24
CA ALA A 68 -13.07 19.22 -1.53
C ALA A 68 -13.96 18.69 -2.66
N MET A 69 -14.67 17.58 -2.42
CA MET A 69 -15.56 16.93 -3.37
C MET A 69 -16.99 17.48 -3.26
N ASP A 70 -17.85 17.06 -4.19
CA ASP A 70 -19.28 17.43 -4.15
C ASP A 70 -19.97 16.92 -2.86
N ALA A 71 -21.03 17.59 -2.45
CA ALA A 71 -21.76 17.28 -1.22
C ALA A 71 -22.33 15.85 -1.17
N GLY A 72 -22.46 15.17 -2.32
CA GLY A 72 -22.86 13.77 -2.42
C GLY A 72 -21.72 12.75 -2.38
N ALA A 73 -20.49 13.15 -2.10
CA ALA A 73 -19.34 12.25 -2.14
C ALA A 73 -19.38 11.17 -1.03
N ILE A 74 -19.21 9.92 -1.44
CA ILE A 74 -19.21 8.74 -0.57
C ILE A 74 -17.80 8.15 -0.57
N PHE A 75 -17.20 8.04 0.61
CA PHE A 75 -15.97 7.30 0.80
C PHE A 75 -16.25 5.80 0.87
N MET A 76 -15.45 5.00 0.15
CA MET A 76 -15.53 3.54 0.13
C MET A 76 -14.14 2.96 0.33
N ASP A 77 -14.04 1.95 1.20
CA ASP A 77 -12.83 1.17 1.43
C ASP A 77 -13.22 -0.30 1.68
N ASP A 78 -12.24 -1.19 1.81
CA ASP A 78 -12.46 -2.59 2.14
C ASP A 78 -12.88 -2.81 3.62
N ASN A 79 -13.21 -4.05 3.97
CA ASN A 79 -13.61 -4.42 5.35
C ASN A 79 -12.44 -4.95 6.19
N ALA A 80 -11.20 -4.59 5.88
CA ALA A 80 -10.03 -5.08 6.61
C ALA A 80 -10.05 -4.59 8.07
N ARG A 81 -9.93 -5.52 9.02
CA ARG A 81 -9.89 -5.22 10.46
C ARG A 81 -8.48 -4.98 11.00
N ARG A 82 -7.49 -5.54 10.31
CA ARG A 82 -6.07 -5.43 10.62
C ARG A 82 -5.30 -5.81 9.38
N ILE A 83 -4.33 -4.99 9.00
CA ILE A 83 -3.33 -5.38 8.02
C ILE A 83 -2.05 -5.62 8.81
N GLU A 84 -1.89 -6.86 9.26
CA GLU A 84 -0.59 -7.38 9.64
C GLU A 84 0.08 -7.85 8.38
N LEU A 85 1.13 -7.14 8.00
CA LEU A 85 2.06 -7.69 7.05
C LEU A 85 3.00 -8.59 7.85
N ASP A 86 2.68 -9.89 7.87
CA ASP A 86 3.58 -10.94 8.38
C ASP A 86 4.78 -11.04 7.44
N TRP A 87 5.69 -10.07 7.51
CA TRP A 87 6.91 -10.01 6.70
C TRP A 87 8.07 -10.83 7.29
N CYS A 88 7.78 -11.88 8.09
CA CYS A 88 8.78 -12.78 8.68
C CYS A 88 8.40 -14.26 8.51
#